data_AF-A0A522CPQ4-F1
#
_entry.id   AF-A0A522CPQ4-F1
#
_cell.length_a   1.000
_cell.length_b   1.000
_cell.length_c   1.000
_cell.angle_alpha   90.00
_cell.angle_beta   90.00
_cell.angle_gamma   90.00
#
_symmetry.space_group_name_H-M   'P 1'
#
loop_
_entity.id
_entity.type
_entity.pdbx_description
1 polymer ?
#
loop_
_entity_poly.entity_id
_entity_poly.type
_entity_poly.pdbx_seq_one_letter_code
_entity_poly.pdbx_strand_id
1 'polypeptide(L)' 'MPVKKISIPEDVIIGMLRSVPESSLVEIFWKAVVREDTAPLNSAEKRAVKDALDAYTHGTTTNWKSVR' A
#
# COMPACT_ATOMS: atom_id res chain seq x y z
N MET A 1 -11.80 30.52 5.84
CA MET A 1 -11.30 30.89 4.50
C MET A 1 -12.12 30.12 3.46
N PRO A 2 -12.63 30.76 2.40
CA PRO A 2 -13.38 30.05 1.36
C PRO A 2 -12.45 29.08 0.62
N VAL A 3 -12.81 27.81 0.59
CA VAL A 3 -12.06 26.77 -0.12
C VAL A 3 -12.23 27.01 -1.63
N LYS A 4 -11.19 27.54 -2.28
CA LYS A 4 -11.14 27.64 -3.73
C LYS A 4 -11.02 26.22 -4.31
N LYS A 5 -12.09 25.73 -4.94
CA LYS A 5 -12.06 24.48 -5.69
C LYS A 5 -11.43 24.76 -7.06
N ILE A 6 -10.34 24.07 -7.36
CA ILE A 6 -9.70 24.10 -8.68
C ILE A 6 -10.05 22.77 -9.36
N SER A 7 -10.60 22.83 -10.56
CA SER A 7 -10.81 21.64 -11.39
C SER A 7 -9.60 21.44 -12.28
N ILE A 8 -9.03 20.24 -12.23
CA ILE A 8 -7.90 19.84 -13.06
C ILE A 8 -8.36 18.62 -13.87
N PRO A 9 -8.16 18.60 -15.20
CA PRO A 9 -8.41 17.42 -16.02
C PRO A 9 -7.57 16.22 -15.55
N GLU A 10 -8.19 15.04 -15.50
CA GLU A 10 -7.56 13.82 -14.99
C GLU A 10 -6.32 13.42 -15.81
N ASP A 11 -6.41 13.56 -17.13
CA ASP A 11 -5.34 13.30 -18.09
C ASP A 11 -4.10 14.15 -17.84
N VAL A 12 -4.27 15.40 -17.39
CA VAL A 12 -3.15 16.28 -17.02
C VAL A 12 -2.45 15.74 -15.76
N ILE A 13 -3.21 15.31 -14.75
CA ILE A 13 -2.64 14.72 -13.52
C ILE A 13 -1.90 13.43 -13.85
N ILE A 14 -2.49 12.56 -14.67
CA ILE A 14 -1.85 11.31 -15.12
C ILE A 14 -0.57 11.61 -15.88
N GLY A 15 -0.58 12.60 -16.77
CA GLY A 15 0.60 13.05 -17.51
C GLY A 15 1.73 13.52 -16.59
N MET A 16 1.39 14.31 -15.56
CA MET A 16 2.35 14.76 -14.55
C MET A 16 2.93 13.59 -13.77
N LEU A 17 2.10 12.66 -13.29
CA LEU A 17 2.56 11.48 -12.54
C LEU A 17 3.46 10.57 -13.39
N ARG A 18 3.17 10.37 -14.68
CA ARG A 18 4.03 9.57 -15.57
C ARG A 18 5.44 10.11 -15.74
N SER A 19 5.66 11.40 -15.49
CA SER A 19 6.99 12.03 -15.57
C SER A 19 7.82 11.86 -14.29
N VAL A 20 7.22 11.35 -13.21
CA VAL A 20 7.85 11.18 -11.90
C VAL A 20 8.57 9.83 -11.84
N PRO A 21 9.75 9.74 -11.18
CA PRO A 21 10.42 8.47 -10.94
C PRO A 21 9.55 7.47 -10.17
N GLU A 22 9.67 6.18 -10.48
CA GLU A 22 8.87 5.12 -9.88
C GLU A 22 8.95 5.10 -8.34
N SER A 23 10.15 5.33 -7.77
CA SER A 23 10.34 5.41 -6.31
C SER A 23 9.48 6.49 -5.66
N SER A 24 9.33 7.63 -6.34
CA SER A 24 8.52 8.75 -5.86
C SER A 24 7.02 8.52 -6.10
N LEU A 25 6.65 7.78 -7.15
CA LEU A 25 5.26 7.34 -7.36
C LEU A 25 4.79 6.38 -6.26
N VAL A 26 5.65 5.44 -5.87
CA VAL A 26 5.39 4.53 -4.75
C VAL A 26 5.19 5.33 -3.46
N GLU A 27 6.03 6.33 -3.19
CA GLU A 27 5.88 7.20 -2.02
C GLU A 27 4.57 7.99 -2.03
N ILE A 28 4.19 8.57 -3.18
CA ILE A 28 2.91 9.27 -3.36
C ILE A 28 1.73 8.32 -3.11
N PHE A 29 1.81 7.09 -3.64
CA PHE A 29 0.79 6.08 -3.42
C PHE A 29 0.63 5.74 -1.94
N TRP A 30 1.73 5.50 -1.22
CA TRP A 30 1.69 5.25 0.23
C TRP A 30 1.08 6.42 0.99
N LYS A 31 1.39 7.67 0.62
CA LYS A 31 0.86 8.86 1.31
C LYS A 31 -0.60 9.16 0.98
N ALA A 32 -1.03 8.89 -0.25
CA ALA A 32 -2.35 9.30 -0.74
C ALA A 32 -3.43 8.21 -0.63
N VAL A 33 -3.04 6.95 -0.84
CA VAL A 33 -3.98 5.82 -0.92
C VAL A 33 -3.94 5.00 0.36
N VAL A 34 -2.75 4.78 0.91
CA VAL A 34 -2.61 4.02 2.15
C VAL A 34 -2.80 4.97 3.31
N ARG A 35 -4.04 5.03 3.79
CA ARG A 35 -4.29 5.58 5.12
C ARG A 35 -3.52 4.71 6.10
N GLU A 36 -2.55 5.27 6.82
CA GLU A 36 -1.84 4.55 7.88
C GLU A 36 -2.88 4.07 8.89
N ASP A 37 -3.21 2.77 8.82
CA ASP A 37 -4.02 2.12 9.83
C ASP A 37 -3.11 1.84 11.02
N THR A 38 -3.17 2.75 11.99
CA THR A 38 -2.44 2.66 13.25
C THR A 38 -3.26 1.96 14.33
N ALA A 39 -4.43 1.41 13.98
CA ALA A 39 -5.23 0.65 14.92
C ALA A 39 -4.46 -0.60 15.37
N PRO A 40 -4.54 -0.96 16.66
CA PRO A 40 -4.00 -2.22 17.13
C PRO A 40 -4.64 -3.39 16.38
N LEU A 41 -3.84 -4.42 16.08
CA LEU A 41 -4.34 -5.63 15.42
C LEU A 41 -5.52 -6.23 16.20
N ASN A 42 -6.61 -6.50 15.49
CA ASN A 42 -7.74 -7.22 16.03
C ASN A 42 -7.39 -8.71 16.23
N SER A 43 -8.28 -9.46 16.89
CA SER A 43 -8.01 -10.87 17.22
C SER A 43 -7.82 -11.76 15.99
N ALA A 44 -8.49 -11.45 14.87
CA ALA A 44 -8.34 -12.21 13.63
C ALA A 44 -6.98 -11.93 12.98
N GLU A 45 -6.56 -10.66 12.93
CA GLU A 45 -5.26 -10.25 12.41
C GLU A 45 -4.11 -10.82 13.24
N LYS A 46 -4.22 -10.76 14.58
CA LYS A 46 -3.22 -11.38 15.48
C LYS A 46 -3.07 -12.87 15.23
N ARG A 47 -4.18 -13.57 15.00
CA ARG A 47 -4.16 -15.00 14.67
C ARG A 47 -3.49 -15.24 13.32
N ALA A 48 -3.85 -14.47 12.29
CA ALA A 48 -3.24 -14.57 10.97
C ALA A 48 -1.72 -14.35 11.01
N VAL A 49 -1.25 -13.36 11.77
CA VAL A 49 0.19 -13.11 11.96
C VAL A 49 0.87 -14.29 12.66
N LYS A 50 0.23 -14.85 13.70
CA LYS A 50 0.76 -16.03 14.40
C LYS A 50 0.86 -17.24 13.47
N ASP A 51 -0.20 -17.54 12.73
CA ASP A 51 -0.25 -18.68 11.81
C ASP A 51 0.80 -18.54 10.69
N ALA A 52 1.00 -17.33 10.18
CA ALA A 52 2.05 -17.04 9.19
C ALA A 52 3.46 -17.22 9.76
N LEU A 53 3.69 -16.81 11.02
CA LEU A 53 4.97 -16.99 11.70
C LEU A 53 5.26 -18.48 11.96
N ASP A 54 4.24 -19.22 12.38
CA ASP A 54 4.34 -20.67 12.57
C ASP A 54 4.63 -21.36 11.23
N ALA A 55 3.96 -21.00 10.14
CA ALA A 55 4.27 -21.53 8.81
C ALA A 55 5.72 -21.20 8.36
N TYR A 56 6.19 -19.98 8.65
CA TYR A 56 7.55 -19.57 8.30
C TYR A 56 8.60 -20.38 9.08
N THR A 57 8.41 -20.54 10.39
CA THR A 57 9.32 -21.32 11.24
C THR A 57 9.37 -22.79 10.86
N HIS A 58 8.25 -23.35 10.40
CA HIS A 58 8.17 -24.74 9.93
C HIS A 58 8.53 -24.91 8.45
N GLY A 59 8.91 -23.84 7.74
CA GLY A 59 9.28 -23.90 6.33
C GLY A 59 8.14 -24.31 5.39
N THR A 60 6.89 -24.21 5.84
CA THR A 60 5.69 -24.49 5.03
C THR A 60 5.20 -23.28 4.25
N THR A 61 5.95 -22.16 4.32
CA THR A 61 5.69 -20.98 3.49
C THR A 61 6.03 -21.23 2.03
N THR A 62 5.24 -20.63 1.14
CA THR A 62 5.50 -20.69 -0.30
C THR A 62 6.44 -19.55 -0.69
N ASN A 63 7.48 -19.86 -1.46
CA ASN A 63 8.38 -18.84 -1.98
C ASN A 63 7.60 -17.93 -2.95
N TRP A 64 7.65 -16.62 -2.75
CA TRP A 64 6.97 -15.66 -3.62
C TRP A 64 7.35 -15.82 -5.10
N LYS A 65 8.60 -16.19 -5.40
CA LYS A 65 9.06 -16.45 -6.79
C LYS A 65 8.47 -17.71 -7.41
N SER A 66 7.96 -18.63 -6.60
CA SER A 66 7.28 -19.86 -7.05
C SER A 66 5.78 -19.67 -7.27
N VAL A 67 5.21 -18.57 -6.78
CA VAL A 67 3.84 -18.15 -7.08
C VAL A 67 3.91 -17.26 -8.33
N ARG A 68 3.96 -17.89 -9.50
CA ARG A 68 4.01 -17.21 -10.80
C ARG A 68 2.77 -17.52 -11.61
#